data_AF-A0A846NBC5-F1
#
_entry.id   AF-A0A846NBC5-F1
#
_cell.length_a   1.000
_cell.length_b   1.000
_cell.length_c   1.000
_cell.angle_alpha   90.00
_cell.angle_beta   90.00
_cell.angle_gamma   90.00
#
_symmetry.space_group_name_H-M   'P 1'
#
loop_
_entity.id
_entity.type
_entity.pdbx_description
1 polymer ?
#
loop_
_entity_poly.entity_id
_entity_poly.type
_entity_poly.pdbx_seq_one_letter_code
_entity_poly.pdbx_strand_id
1 'polypeptide(L)'
;MALDIKDNLIIECLKVGKKQFHELEEQLVEKRGEMSKTTLSRHLKNLESEEVIRRLPGRSSDGRSIIYYELVELGLEAQIIDAIKTLRKKYLGDPTIEEVSYFVGETPEIVSKIIYKFARKLGWMSPTEAFVERRGEELTKFLEFIAMKKFKPTLKPPALWGDSGVIVDTKKTAKEYGKLFPEMIPKVHPQPSDKYILEWGDEAMKVTGLTVKTTEFPITYLFKFEM
;
A
#
# COMPACT_ATOMS: atom_id res chain seq x y z
N MET A 1 -17.75 -17.64 -20.41
CA MET A 1 -19.22 -17.74 -20.60
C MET A 1 -19.71 -16.40 -21.12
N ALA A 2 -20.68 -16.38 -22.03
CA ALA A 2 -21.31 -15.13 -22.44
C ALA A 2 -22.24 -14.67 -21.31
N LEU A 3 -21.97 -13.49 -20.73
CA LEU A 3 -22.81 -12.91 -19.68
C LEU A 3 -24.20 -12.57 -20.26
N ASP A 4 -25.26 -12.82 -19.48
CA ASP A 4 -26.62 -12.41 -19.85
C ASP A 4 -26.65 -10.90 -20.09
N ILE A 5 -27.52 -10.43 -20.98
CA ILE A 5 -27.81 -9.01 -21.19
C ILE A 5 -28.13 -8.33 -19.85
N LYS A 6 -28.83 -9.02 -18.95
CA LYS A 6 -29.16 -8.50 -17.61
C LYS A 6 -27.96 -8.38 -16.69
N ASP A 7 -27.03 -9.34 -16.75
CA ASP A 7 -25.77 -9.31 -15.99
C ASP A 7 -24.91 -8.13 -16.44
N ASN A 8 -24.79 -7.91 -17.75
CA ASN A 8 -24.05 -6.78 -18.30
C ASN A 8 -24.64 -5.43 -17.87
N LEU A 9 -25.96 -5.31 -17.75
CA LEU A 9 -26.60 -4.08 -17.28
C LEU A 9 -26.28 -3.79 -15.80
N ILE A 10 -26.29 -4.82 -14.95
CA ILE A 10 -25.91 -4.70 -13.53
C ILE A 10 -24.44 -4.27 -13.44
N ILE A 11 -23.56 -4.91 -14.21
CA ILE A 11 -22.14 -4.57 -14.27
C ILE A 11 -21.95 -3.11 -14.71
N GLU A 12 -22.63 -2.65 -15.75
CA GLU A 12 -22.59 -1.25 -16.21
C GLU A 12 -23.03 -0.25 -15.14
N CYS A 13 -24.05 -0.58 -14.33
CA CYS A 13 -24.44 0.27 -13.19
C CYS A 13 -23.35 0.32 -12.12
N LEU A 14 -22.70 -0.81 -11.84
CA LEU A 14 -21.64 -0.90 -10.83
C LEU A 14 -20.28 -0.32 -11.29
N LYS A 15 -20.08 -0.09 -12.60
CA LYS A 15 -18.89 0.61 -13.13
C LYS A 15 -18.75 2.03 -12.60
N VAL A 16 -19.86 2.66 -12.19
CA VAL A 16 -19.89 4.03 -11.65
C VAL A 16 -19.58 4.05 -10.14
N GLY A 17 -19.47 2.88 -9.51
CA GLY A 17 -19.16 2.72 -8.10
C GLY A 17 -20.12 1.76 -7.42
N LYS A 18 -19.88 1.53 -6.11
CA LYS A 18 -20.71 0.64 -5.31
C LYS A 18 -22.14 1.15 -5.17
N LYS A 19 -23.11 0.23 -5.17
CA LYS A 19 -24.55 0.55 -5.12
C LYS A 19 -25.29 -0.32 -4.11
N GLN A 20 -26.35 0.22 -3.52
CA GLN A 20 -27.32 -0.56 -2.76
C GLN A 20 -28.28 -1.29 -3.69
N PHE A 21 -28.99 -2.29 -3.15
CA PHE A 21 -29.99 -3.03 -3.94
C PHE A 21 -31.06 -2.12 -4.54
N HIS A 22 -31.61 -1.17 -3.75
CA HIS A 22 -32.65 -0.25 -4.24
C HIS A 22 -32.12 0.70 -5.33
N GLU A 23 -30.86 1.15 -5.21
CA GLU A 23 -30.25 2.04 -6.22
C GLU A 23 -30.05 1.30 -7.55
N LEU A 24 -29.67 0.02 -7.50
CA LEU A 24 -29.60 -0.83 -8.69
C LEU A 24 -30.99 -1.03 -9.30
N GLU A 25 -32.00 -1.29 -8.47
CA GLU A 25 -33.39 -1.43 -8.93
C GLU A 25 -33.87 -0.18 -9.66
N GLU A 26 -33.72 0.99 -9.04
CA GLU A 26 -34.09 2.28 -9.64
C GLU A 26 -33.39 2.53 -10.98
N GLN A 27 -32.07 2.36 -11.04
CA GLN A 27 -31.30 2.61 -12.27
C GLN A 27 -31.59 1.59 -13.39
N LEU A 28 -31.90 0.35 -13.05
CA LEU A 28 -32.23 -0.68 -14.04
C LEU A 28 -33.62 -0.46 -14.64
N VAL A 29 -34.58 -0.02 -13.81
CA VAL A 29 -35.91 0.39 -14.27
C VAL A 29 -35.81 1.56 -15.26
N GLU A 30 -35.01 2.59 -14.93
CA GLU A 30 -34.80 3.74 -15.82
C GLU A 30 -34.13 3.37 -17.15
N LYS A 31 -33.17 2.42 -17.15
CA LYS A 31 -32.37 2.12 -18.34
C LYS A 31 -33.04 1.22 -19.38
N ARG A 32 -33.86 0.24 -18.99
CA ARG A 32 -34.42 -0.77 -19.94
C ARG A 32 -35.81 -1.34 -19.59
N GLY A 33 -36.53 -0.74 -18.64
CA GLY A 33 -37.82 -1.25 -18.17
C GLY A 33 -37.70 -2.24 -17.00
N GLU A 34 -38.84 -2.62 -16.42
CA GLU A 34 -38.92 -3.28 -15.12
C GLU A 34 -38.10 -4.58 -15.02
N MET A 35 -37.10 -4.58 -14.13
CA MET A 35 -36.48 -5.80 -13.62
C MET A 35 -37.11 -6.15 -12.27
N SER A 36 -37.77 -7.30 -12.16
CA SER A 36 -38.35 -7.71 -10.88
C SER A 36 -37.26 -7.93 -9.81
N LYS A 37 -37.58 -7.63 -8.54
CA LYS A 37 -36.69 -7.85 -7.39
C LYS A 37 -36.13 -9.28 -7.33
N THR A 38 -36.97 -10.27 -7.63
CA THR A 38 -36.58 -11.68 -7.69
C THR A 38 -35.59 -11.98 -8.81
N THR A 39 -35.70 -11.29 -9.95
CA THR A 39 -34.76 -11.40 -11.06
C THR A 39 -33.43 -10.75 -10.69
N LEU A 40 -33.45 -9.50 -10.22
CA LEU A 40 -32.23 -8.79 -9.77
C LEU A 40 -31.49 -9.58 -8.69
N SER A 41 -32.19 -10.11 -7.69
CA SER A 41 -31.57 -10.90 -6.62
C SER A 41 -30.90 -12.18 -7.14
N ARG A 42 -31.49 -12.85 -8.14
CA ARG A 42 -30.89 -14.04 -8.76
C ARG A 42 -29.63 -13.70 -9.53
N HIS A 43 -29.65 -12.64 -10.35
CA HIS A 43 -28.47 -12.20 -11.10
C HIS A 43 -27.35 -11.73 -10.18
N LEU A 44 -27.64 -10.97 -9.12
CA LEU A 44 -26.65 -10.58 -8.13
C LEU A 44 -26.01 -11.80 -7.45
N LYS A 45 -26.78 -12.83 -7.10
CA LYS A 45 -26.23 -14.07 -6.53
C LYS A 45 -25.33 -14.82 -7.52
N ASN A 46 -25.73 -14.87 -8.80
CA ASN A 46 -24.92 -15.51 -9.84
C ASN A 46 -23.59 -14.76 -10.04
N LEU A 47 -23.65 -13.44 -10.22
CA LEU A 47 -22.47 -12.59 -10.36
C LEU A 47 -21.55 -12.64 -9.13
N GLU A 48 -22.12 -12.81 -7.92
CA GLU A 48 -21.34 -13.01 -6.70
C GLU A 48 -20.69 -14.40 -6.67
N SER A 49 -21.42 -15.45 -7.07
CA SER A 49 -20.85 -16.81 -7.15
C SER A 49 -19.77 -16.96 -8.20
N GLU A 50 -19.81 -16.13 -9.25
CA GLU A 50 -18.79 -16.02 -10.29
C GLU A 50 -17.67 -15.03 -9.93
N GLU A 51 -17.67 -14.48 -8.71
CA GLU A 51 -16.67 -13.52 -8.21
C GLU A 51 -16.55 -12.23 -9.06
N VAL A 52 -17.59 -11.88 -9.82
CA VAL A 52 -17.64 -10.64 -10.62
C VAL A 52 -17.96 -9.45 -9.71
N ILE A 53 -18.84 -9.67 -8.72
CA ILE A 53 -19.22 -8.67 -7.72
C ILE A 53 -19.02 -9.21 -6.31
N ARG A 54 -18.87 -8.31 -5.33
CA ARG A 54 -18.87 -8.66 -3.91
C ARG A 54 -19.85 -7.81 -3.11
N ARG A 55 -20.35 -8.38 -2.00
CA ARG A 55 -21.15 -7.67 -1.00
C ARG A 55 -20.26 -7.03 0.04
N LEU A 56 -20.46 -5.75 0.30
CA LEU A 56 -19.79 -4.99 1.33
C LEU A 56 -20.79 -4.54 2.40
N PRO A 57 -20.54 -4.85 3.69
CA PRO A 57 -21.34 -4.29 4.77
C PRO A 57 -21.06 -2.79 4.90
N GLY A 58 -22.10 -2.03 5.23
CA GLY A 58 -22.02 -0.60 5.52
C GLY A 58 -23.02 -0.18 6.59
N ARG A 59 -22.96 1.10 6.98
CA ARG A 59 -23.94 1.73 7.86
C ARG A 59 -24.48 3.00 7.22
N SER A 60 -25.78 3.22 7.26
CA SER A 60 -26.38 4.51 6.93
C SER A 60 -26.06 5.56 7.99
N SER A 61 -26.38 6.81 7.66
CA SER A 61 -26.35 7.96 8.57
C SER A 61 -27.21 7.76 9.83
N ASP A 62 -28.28 6.97 9.74
CA ASP A 62 -29.14 6.60 10.88
C ASP A 62 -28.64 5.38 11.67
N GLY A 63 -27.47 4.84 11.32
CA GLY A 63 -26.83 3.71 11.98
C GLY A 63 -27.36 2.33 11.59
N ARG A 64 -28.34 2.23 10.67
CA ARG A 64 -28.83 0.93 10.18
C ARG A 64 -27.79 0.22 9.32
N SER A 65 -27.77 -1.11 9.40
CA SER A 65 -26.92 -1.93 8.55
C SER A 65 -27.41 -1.91 7.10
N ILE A 66 -26.49 -1.66 6.17
CA ILE A 66 -26.76 -1.62 4.72
C ILE A 66 -25.78 -2.56 4.01
N ILE A 67 -26.20 -3.10 2.87
CA ILE A 67 -25.34 -3.89 1.99
C ILE A 67 -25.12 -3.11 0.69
N TYR A 68 -23.86 -2.95 0.33
CA TYR A 68 -23.44 -2.44 -0.97
C TYR A 68 -22.95 -3.59 -1.85
N TYR A 69 -23.15 -3.46 -3.15
CA TYR A 69 -22.59 -4.32 -4.18
C TYR A 69 -21.54 -3.51 -4.95
N GLU A 70 -20.40 -4.12 -5.25
CA GLU A 70 -19.37 -3.52 -6.11
C GLU A 70 -18.74 -4.54 -7.03
N LEU A 71 -18.19 -4.09 -8.15
CA LEU A 71 -17.33 -4.91 -9.00
C LEU A 71 -16.05 -5.26 -8.25
N VAL A 72 -15.69 -6.54 -8.25
CA VAL A 72 -14.45 -7.01 -7.62
C VAL A 72 -13.24 -6.33 -8.25
N GLU A 73 -13.23 -6.17 -9.57
CA GLU A 73 -12.16 -5.47 -10.30
C GLU A 73 -11.96 -4.03 -9.79
N LEU A 74 -13.04 -3.23 -9.65
CA LEU A 74 -12.93 -1.86 -9.13
C LEU A 74 -12.47 -1.81 -7.68
N GLY A 75 -12.92 -2.77 -6.86
CA GLY A 75 -12.46 -2.93 -5.48
C GLY A 75 -10.95 -3.21 -5.43
N LEU A 76 -10.47 -4.07 -6.31
CA LEU A 76 -9.05 -4.40 -6.44
C LEU A 76 -8.23 -3.22 -6.97
N GLU A 77 -8.75 -2.47 -7.95
CA GLU A 77 -8.12 -1.22 -8.42
C GLU A 77 -7.89 -0.23 -7.27
N ALA A 78 -8.92 -0.01 -6.44
CA ALA A 78 -8.81 0.88 -5.29
C ALA A 78 -7.77 0.37 -4.27
N GLN A 79 -7.75 -0.95 -4.00
CA GLN A 79 -6.77 -1.57 -3.12
C GLN A 79 -5.34 -1.43 -3.66
N ILE A 80 -5.12 -1.64 -4.96
CA ILE A 80 -3.81 -1.47 -5.61
C ILE A 80 -3.35 0.00 -5.53
N ILE A 81 -4.24 0.95 -5.77
CA ILE A 81 -3.91 2.38 -5.67
C ILE A 81 -3.49 2.75 -4.24
N ASP A 82 -4.22 2.25 -3.24
CA ASP A 82 -3.91 2.50 -1.82
C ASP A 82 -2.61 1.80 -1.39
N ALA A 83 -2.39 0.58 -1.88
CA ALA A 83 -1.16 -0.17 -1.68
C ALA A 83 0.05 0.59 -2.24
N ILE A 84 -0.03 1.12 -3.47
CA ILE A 84 1.06 1.93 -4.05
C ILE A 84 1.36 3.14 -3.17
N LYS A 85 0.34 3.87 -2.71
CA LYS A 85 0.54 5.05 -1.83
C LYS A 85 1.17 4.68 -0.50
N THR A 86 0.73 3.58 0.09
CA THR A 86 1.24 3.09 1.39
C THR A 86 2.68 2.61 1.25
N LEU A 87 2.96 1.78 0.25
CA LEU A 87 4.30 1.25 -0.01
C LEU A 87 5.28 2.34 -0.43
N ARG A 88 4.83 3.37 -1.17
CA ARG A 88 5.66 4.55 -1.45
C ARG A 88 6.19 5.22 -0.20
N LYS A 89 5.33 5.37 0.81
CA LYS A 89 5.74 5.92 2.10
C LYS A 89 6.64 4.95 2.85
N LYS A 90 6.34 3.65 2.80
CA LYS A 90 7.11 2.61 3.50
C LYS A 90 8.52 2.46 2.94
N TYR A 91 8.69 2.52 1.62
CA TYR A 91 9.95 2.28 0.94
C TYR A 91 10.66 3.56 0.50
N LEU A 92 10.05 4.73 0.75
CA LEU A 92 10.55 6.03 0.31
C LEU A 92 10.79 6.08 -1.21
N GLY A 93 9.96 5.39 -1.99
CA GLY A 93 10.13 5.26 -3.44
C GLY A 93 9.05 4.38 -4.08
N ASP A 94 9.03 4.28 -5.39
CA ASP A 94 8.04 3.45 -6.08
C ASP A 94 8.21 1.96 -5.72
N PRO A 95 7.11 1.24 -5.41
CA PRO A 95 7.15 -0.19 -5.17
C PRO A 95 7.22 -0.98 -6.47
N THR A 96 7.77 -2.19 -6.41
CA THR A 96 7.71 -3.16 -7.51
C THR A 96 6.31 -3.77 -7.63
N ILE A 97 6.04 -4.43 -8.76
CA ILE A 97 4.77 -5.15 -8.96
C ILE A 97 4.62 -6.27 -7.93
N GLU A 98 5.71 -7.00 -7.65
CA GLU A 98 5.76 -8.10 -6.69
C GLU A 98 5.44 -7.60 -5.27
N GLU A 99 5.97 -6.44 -4.88
CA GLU A 99 5.69 -5.82 -3.59
C GLU A 99 4.23 -5.44 -3.44
N VAL A 100 3.64 -4.84 -4.47
CA VAL A 100 2.21 -4.51 -4.47
C VAL A 100 1.36 -5.78 -4.44
N SER A 101 1.74 -6.79 -5.21
CA SER A 101 1.04 -8.09 -5.30
C SER A 101 1.00 -8.80 -3.97
N TYR A 102 2.14 -8.88 -3.28
CA TYR A 102 2.23 -9.41 -1.94
C TYR A 102 1.35 -8.64 -0.94
N PHE A 103 1.33 -7.31 -1.05
CA PHE A 103 0.57 -6.45 -0.13
C PHE A 103 -0.94 -6.60 -0.29
N VAL A 104 -1.44 -6.71 -1.52
CA VAL A 104 -2.88 -6.85 -1.79
C VAL A 104 -3.36 -8.31 -1.77
N GLY A 105 -2.43 -9.28 -1.77
CA GLY A 105 -2.74 -10.71 -1.74
C GLY A 105 -3.14 -11.29 -3.10
N GLU A 106 -2.63 -10.70 -4.19
CA GLU A 106 -2.95 -11.10 -5.58
C GLU A 106 -1.71 -11.51 -6.36
N THR A 107 -1.89 -12.01 -7.58
CA THR A 107 -0.77 -12.39 -8.45
C THR A 107 -0.18 -11.19 -9.19
N PRO A 108 1.14 -11.19 -9.50
CA PRO A 108 1.79 -10.14 -10.29
C PRO A 108 1.14 -9.89 -11.65
N GLU A 109 0.59 -10.92 -12.29
CA GLU A 109 -0.05 -10.81 -13.60
C GLU A 109 -1.36 -10.01 -13.53
N ILE A 110 -2.14 -10.17 -12.46
CA ILE A 110 -3.38 -9.41 -12.24
C ILE A 110 -3.03 -7.96 -11.87
N VAL A 111 -2.12 -7.80 -10.92
CA VAL A 111 -1.72 -6.49 -10.41
C VAL A 111 -1.06 -5.65 -11.49
N SER A 112 -0.15 -6.22 -12.29
CA SER A 112 0.52 -5.50 -13.39
C SER A 112 -0.47 -4.85 -14.35
N LYS A 113 -1.49 -5.60 -14.82
CA LYS A 113 -2.52 -5.10 -15.75
C LYS A 113 -3.23 -3.87 -15.19
N ILE A 114 -3.56 -3.91 -13.91
CA ILE A 114 -4.25 -2.82 -13.22
C ILE A 114 -3.30 -1.65 -12.98
N ILE A 115 -2.09 -1.89 -12.46
CA ILE A 115 -1.11 -0.82 -12.21
C ILE A 115 -0.81 -0.06 -13.49
N TYR A 116 -0.54 -0.74 -14.61
CA TYR A 116 -0.23 -0.08 -15.88
C TYR A 116 -1.40 0.76 -16.42
N LYS A 117 -2.66 0.38 -16.15
CA LYS A 117 -3.85 1.18 -16.47
C LYS A 117 -3.84 2.54 -15.76
N PHE A 118 -3.29 2.62 -14.54
CA PHE A 118 -3.26 3.83 -13.73
C PHE A 118 -1.88 4.49 -13.58
N ALA A 119 -0.80 3.87 -14.07
CA ALA A 119 0.59 4.28 -13.86
C ALA A 119 0.81 5.78 -14.13
N ARG A 120 0.35 6.28 -15.28
CA ARG A 120 0.47 7.70 -15.65
C ARG A 120 -0.26 8.63 -14.69
N LYS A 121 -1.46 8.25 -14.20
CA LYS A 121 -2.25 9.06 -13.26
C LYS A 121 -1.65 9.07 -11.87
N LEU A 122 -1.06 7.95 -11.45
CA LEU A 122 -0.40 7.80 -10.16
C LEU A 122 1.02 8.38 -10.17
N GLY A 123 1.56 8.72 -11.36
CA GLY A 123 2.97 9.04 -11.53
C GLY A 123 3.86 7.89 -11.08
N TRP A 124 3.43 6.64 -11.29
CA TRP A 124 4.18 5.44 -10.92
C TRP A 124 5.00 4.95 -12.10
N MET A 125 6.24 4.59 -11.81
CA MET A 125 7.14 3.92 -12.74
C MET A 125 7.66 2.64 -12.09
N SER A 126 7.74 1.56 -12.86
CA SER A 126 8.35 0.33 -12.36
C SER A 126 9.81 0.62 -12.02
N PRO A 127 10.24 0.42 -10.77
CA PRO A 127 11.62 0.64 -10.38
C PRO A 127 12.54 -0.36 -11.10
N THR A 128 13.75 0.07 -11.46
CA THR A 128 14.80 -0.82 -11.97
C THR A 128 15.46 -1.57 -10.81
N GLU A 129 16.11 -2.70 -11.08
CA GLU A 129 16.85 -3.45 -10.06
C GLU A 129 17.87 -2.58 -9.32
N ALA A 130 18.66 -1.81 -10.07
CA ALA A 130 19.63 -0.86 -9.49
C ALA A 130 18.97 0.21 -8.59
N PHE A 131 17.74 0.63 -8.90
CA PHE A 131 16.99 1.54 -8.03
C PHE A 131 16.53 0.83 -6.75
N VAL A 132 16.03 -0.40 -6.86
CA VAL A 132 15.60 -1.21 -5.70
C VAL A 132 16.76 -1.45 -4.73
N GLU A 133 17.95 -1.79 -5.24
CA GLU A 133 19.15 -1.98 -4.42
C GLU A 133 19.56 -0.69 -3.71
N ARG A 134 19.68 0.43 -4.44
CA ARG A 134 20.01 1.73 -3.86
C ARG A 134 18.98 2.16 -2.81
N ARG A 135 17.69 1.94 -3.08
CA ARG A 135 16.58 2.24 -2.17
C ARG A 135 16.73 1.45 -0.87
N GLY A 136 17.14 0.19 -0.92
CA GLY A 136 17.40 -0.63 0.27
C GLY A 136 18.50 -0.05 1.16
N GLU A 137 19.61 0.38 0.57
CA GLU A 137 20.71 1.03 1.30
C GLU A 137 20.31 2.38 1.90
N GLU A 138 19.59 3.21 1.15
CA GLU A 138 19.12 4.52 1.61
C GLU A 138 18.11 4.38 2.74
N LEU A 139 17.17 3.45 2.61
CA LEU A 139 16.19 3.13 3.64
C LEU A 139 16.86 2.59 4.90
N THR A 140 17.88 1.73 4.77
CA THR A 140 18.68 1.24 5.91
C THR A 140 19.24 2.41 6.71
N LYS A 141 19.99 3.30 6.06
CA LYS A 141 20.56 4.50 6.71
C LYS A 141 19.48 5.39 7.34
N PHE A 142 18.31 5.46 6.71
CA PHE A 142 17.18 6.23 7.22
C PHE A 142 16.60 5.66 8.51
N LEU A 143 16.39 4.34 8.56
CA LEU A 143 15.88 3.64 9.72
C LEU A 143 16.89 3.66 10.89
N GLU A 144 18.19 3.50 10.59
CA GLU A 144 19.28 3.66 11.56
C GLU A 144 19.27 5.06 12.18
N PHE A 145 19.16 6.10 11.35
CA PHE A 145 19.07 7.48 11.83
C PHE A 145 17.85 7.70 12.72
N ILE A 146 16.66 7.20 12.33
CA ILE A 146 15.45 7.32 13.15
C ILE A 146 15.65 6.63 14.51
N ALA A 147 16.17 5.41 14.50
CA ALA A 147 16.43 4.64 15.70
C ALA A 147 17.40 5.38 16.62
N MET A 148 18.55 5.81 16.09
CA MET A 148 19.58 6.49 16.85
C MET A 148 19.16 7.88 17.35
N LYS A 149 18.31 8.60 16.63
CA LYS A 149 17.84 9.93 17.04
C LYS A 149 16.97 9.89 18.29
N LYS A 150 16.30 8.77 18.58
CA LYS A 150 15.61 8.55 19.86
C LYS A 150 16.57 8.51 21.06
N PHE A 151 17.79 8.01 20.83
CA PHE A 151 18.83 7.87 21.86
C PHE A 151 19.80 9.07 21.90
N LYS A 152 20.05 9.71 20.75
CA LYS A 152 20.92 10.88 20.60
C LYS A 152 20.19 11.98 19.81
N PRO A 153 19.43 12.86 20.48
CA PRO A 153 18.64 13.91 19.83
C PRO A 153 19.45 14.91 18.98
N THR A 154 20.74 15.05 19.29
CA THR A 154 21.68 15.94 18.59
C THR A 154 22.21 15.37 17.26
N LEU A 155 21.85 14.13 16.91
CA LEU A 155 22.28 13.50 15.66
C LEU A 155 21.75 14.27 14.43
N LYS A 156 22.69 14.70 13.59
CA LYS A 156 22.41 15.34 12.30
C LYS A 156 22.09 14.27 11.24
N PRO A 157 21.19 14.57 10.28
CA PRO A 157 20.93 13.66 9.18
C PRO A 157 22.16 13.52 8.27
N PRO A 158 22.36 12.36 7.62
CA PRO A 158 23.38 12.17 6.58
C PRO A 158 23.33 13.24 5.48
N ALA A 159 24.50 13.74 5.07
CA ALA A 159 24.63 14.77 4.02
C ALA A 159 24.07 14.30 2.65
N LEU A 160 24.18 13.00 2.35
CA LEU A 160 23.74 12.38 1.07
C LEU A 160 22.24 12.52 0.78
N TRP A 161 21.40 12.85 1.76
CA TRP A 161 19.96 12.97 1.55
C TRP A 161 19.54 14.32 0.93
N GLY A 162 20.42 15.32 0.94
CA GLY A 162 20.17 16.62 0.30
C GLY A 162 20.13 16.57 -1.23
N ASP A 163 20.94 15.69 -1.85
CA ASP A 163 21.10 15.64 -3.31
C ASP A 163 20.18 14.62 -4.00
N SER A 164 19.69 13.62 -3.26
CA SER A 164 18.83 12.55 -3.81
C SER A 164 17.40 13.00 -4.13
N GLY A 165 16.93 14.11 -3.55
CA GLY A 165 15.54 14.58 -3.67
C GLY A 165 14.49 13.67 -3.03
N VAL A 166 14.87 12.53 -2.44
CA VAL A 166 13.97 11.50 -1.89
C VAL A 166 13.37 11.93 -0.55
N ILE A 167 14.11 12.70 0.26
CA ILE A 167 13.71 13.04 1.64
C ILE A 167 13.66 14.58 1.80
N VAL A 168 12.55 15.16 1.35
CA VAL A 168 12.24 16.57 1.65
C VAL A 168 11.86 16.68 3.13
N ASP A 169 12.57 17.53 3.89
CA ASP A 169 12.43 17.71 5.35
C ASP A 169 12.57 16.40 6.16
N THR A 170 13.81 15.95 6.28
CA THR A 170 14.19 14.72 7.00
C THR A 170 13.63 14.62 8.42
N LYS A 171 13.46 15.74 9.13
CA LYS A 171 12.96 15.71 10.52
C LYS A 171 11.46 15.40 10.56
N LYS A 172 10.67 16.07 9.73
CA LYS A 172 9.22 15.83 9.64
C LYS A 172 8.94 14.42 9.11
N THR A 173 9.64 14.03 8.05
CA THR A 173 9.52 12.71 7.42
C THR A 173 9.91 11.59 8.39
N ALA A 174 11.00 11.73 9.14
CA ALA A 174 11.40 10.77 10.18
C ALA A 174 10.34 10.60 11.28
N LYS A 175 9.75 11.71 11.74
CA LYS A 175 8.72 11.68 12.79
C LYS A 175 7.43 11.03 12.32
N GLU A 176 7.00 11.33 11.10
CA GLU A 176 5.80 10.72 10.51
C GLU A 176 6.01 9.24 10.21
N TYR A 177 7.15 8.89 9.60
CA TYR A 177 7.52 7.52 9.32
C TYR A 177 7.53 6.66 10.59
N GLY A 178 8.17 7.14 11.66
CA GLY A 178 8.23 6.38 12.91
C GLY A 178 6.90 6.21 13.64
N LYS A 179 5.85 6.94 13.24
CA LYS A 179 4.47 6.70 13.69
C LYS A 179 3.74 5.70 12.81
N LEU A 180 3.95 5.76 11.51
CA LEU A 180 3.26 4.92 10.53
C LEU A 180 3.83 3.50 10.48
N PHE A 181 5.15 3.35 10.65
CA PHE A 181 5.86 2.08 10.50
C PHE A 181 6.84 1.84 11.66
N PRO A 182 6.37 1.77 12.92
CA PRO A 182 7.24 1.55 14.08
C PRO A 182 8.01 0.22 14.02
N GLU A 183 7.44 -0.81 13.39
CA GLU A 183 8.01 -2.14 13.19
C GLU A 183 9.23 -2.15 12.26
N MET A 184 9.36 -1.12 11.41
CA MET A 184 10.48 -0.95 10.51
C MET A 184 11.72 -0.38 11.21
N ILE A 185 11.54 0.27 12.37
CA ILE A 185 12.65 0.93 13.07
C ILE A 185 13.40 -0.11 13.92
N PRO A 186 14.72 -0.29 13.72
CA PRO A 186 15.49 -1.21 14.54
C PRO A 186 15.51 -0.77 16.00
N LYS A 187 15.55 -1.75 16.90
CA LYS A 187 15.73 -1.50 18.33
C LYS A 187 17.19 -1.23 18.61
N VAL A 188 17.48 -0.22 19.42
CA VAL A 188 18.85 0.11 19.81
C VAL A 188 19.16 -0.49 21.18
N HIS A 189 20.21 -1.30 21.24
CA HIS A 189 20.74 -1.88 22.48
C HIS A 189 22.11 -1.25 22.77
N PRO A 190 22.21 -0.32 23.74
CA PRO A 190 23.48 0.27 24.13
C PRO A 190 24.39 -0.77 24.78
N GLN A 191 25.68 -0.74 24.45
CA GLN A 191 26.70 -1.62 25.03
C GLN A 191 27.70 -0.81 25.88
N PRO A 192 28.36 -1.43 26.88
CA PRO A 192 29.30 -0.76 27.78
C PRO A 192 30.53 -0.14 27.10
N SER A 193 30.86 -0.56 25.88
CA SER A 193 32.11 -0.23 25.18
C SER A 193 31.95 0.82 24.07
N ASP A 194 31.07 1.79 24.24
CA ASP A 194 30.81 2.80 23.19
C ASP A 194 30.36 2.16 21.87
N LYS A 195 29.44 1.20 21.97
CA LYS A 195 28.85 0.51 20.81
C LYS A 195 27.34 0.45 20.95
N TYR A 196 26.68 0.35 19.80
CA TYR A 196 25.25 0.10 19.72
C TYR A 196 25.01 -1.14 18.88
N ILE A 197 24.13 -2.00 19.35
CA ILE A 197 23.59 -3.10 18.54
C ILE A 197 22.21 -2.66 18.07
N LEU A 198 22.03 -2.63 16.75
CA LEU A 198 20.72 -2.46 16.14
C LEU A 198 20.13 -3.84 15.88
N GLU A 199 18.99 -4.12 16.49
CA GLU A 199 18.20 -5.33 16.25
C GLU A 199 17.08 -5.02 15.26
N TRP A 200 17.11 -5.69 14.11
CA TRP A 200 16.17 -5.49 13.01
C TRP A 200 14.97 -6.42 13.13
N GLY A 201 13.79 -5.87 12.85
CA GLY A 201 12.58 -6.69 12.64
C GLY A 201 12.64 -7.42 11.30
N ASP A 202 11.98 -8.56 11.21
CA ASP A 202 12.02 -9.42 10.01
C ASP A 202 11.49 -8.68 8.76
N GLU A 203 10.44 -7.87 8.94
CA GLU A 203 9.89 -7.02 7.87
C GLU A 203 10.87 -5.93 7.43
N ALA A 204 11.58 -5.31 8.37
CA ALA A 204 12.61 -4.32 8.05
C ALA A 204 13.73 -4.95 7.22
N MET A 205 14.21 -6.12 7.62
CA MET A 205 15.25 -6.87 6.91
C MET A 205 14.83 -7.24 5.49
N LYS A 206 13.60 -7.72 5.31
CA LYS A 206 13.05 -8.10 3.99
C LYS A 206 13.06 -6.91 3.03
N VAL A 207 12.70 -5.73 3.52
CA VAL A 207 12.56 -4.52 2.71
C VAL A 207 13.91 -3.85 2.43
N THR A 208 14.83 -3.87 3.40
CA THR A 208 16.16 -3.26 3.25
C THR A 208 17.16 -4.16 2.52
N GLY A 209 16.88 -5.46 2.41
CA GLY A 209 17.81 -6.45 1.87
C GLY A 209 18.90 -6.88 2.86
N LEU A 210 18.76 -6.56 4.14
CA LEU A 210 19.71 -6.97 5.18
C LEU A 210 19.67 -8.48 5.42
N THR A 211 20.84 -9.11 5.45
CA THR A 211 21.00 -10.55 5.69
C THR A 211 21.31 -10.89 7.15
N VAL A 212 21.62 -9.89 7.97
CA VAL A 212 21.95 -10.03 9.40
C VAL A 212 20.94 -9.30 10.27
N LYS A 213 20.47 -9.99 11.32
CA LYS A 213 19.45 -9.47 12.24
C LYS A 213 19.98 -8.44 13.24
N THR A 214 21.28 -8.48 13.49
CA THR A 214 21.96 -7.56 14.39
C THR A 214 23.14 -6.90 13.69
N THR A 215 23.18 -5.57 13.72
CA THR A 215 24.31 -4.80 13.20
C THR A 215 24.99 -4.07 14.36
N GLU A 216 26.30 -4.29 14.52
CA GLU A 216 27.10 -3.64 15.55
C GLU A 216 27.76 -2.39 14.99
N PHE A 217 27.55 -1.25 15.64
CA PHE A 217 28.16 0.02 15.25
C PHE A 217 29.15 0.49 16.31
N PRO A 218 30.43 0.71 15.94
CA PRO A 218 31.34 1.51 16.75
C PRO A 218 30.80 2.95 16.82
N ILE A 219 30.89 3.60 17.99
CA ILE A 219 30.53 5.02 18.13
C ILE A 219 31.27 5.91 17.12
N THR A 220 32.47 5.54 16.67
CA THR A 220 33.25 6.27 15.67
C THR A 220 32.58 6.41 14.30
N TYR A 221 31.67 5.51 13.90
CA TYR A 221 30.90 5.65 12.65
C TYR A 221 29.75 6.66 12.75
N LEU A 222 29.32 7.02 13.96
CA LEU A 222 28.36 8.12 14.19
C LEU A 222 29.01 9.51 14.04
N PHE A 223 30.34 9.58 13.95
CA PHE A 223 31.10 10.83 13.82
C PHE A 223 31.72 11.05 12.43
N LYS A 224 31.71 10.04 11.54
CA LYS A 224 32.15 10.20 10.14
C LYS A 224 31.11 10.85 9.22
N PHE A 225 29.97 11.30 9.74
CA PHE A 225 29.06 12.20 9.03
C PHE A 225 29.49 13.68 9.11
N GLU A 226 30.64 13.97 9.71
CA GLU A 226 31.35 15.23 9.51
C GLU A 226 32.56 14.99 8.62
N MET A 227 32.39 15.22 7.31
CA MET A 227 33.22 16.11 6.50
C MET A 227 32.37 16.64 5.35
#